data_AF-A0A2R2WZM9-F1
#
_entry.id   AF-A0A2R2WZM9-F1
#
_cell.length_a   1.000
_cell.length_b   1.000
_cell.length_c   1.000
_cell.angle_alpha   90.00
_cell.angle_beta   90.00
_cell.angle_gamma   90.00
#
_symmetry.space_group_name_H-M   'P 1'
#
loop_
_entity.id
_entity.type
_entity.pdbx_description
1 polymer ?
#
loop_
_entity_poly.entity_id
_entity_poly.type
_entity_poly.pdbx_seq_one_letter_code
_entity_poly.pdbx_strand_id
1 'polypeptide(L)'
;MYFLLANLSFIDLGACSVVSPKMIYDHYRKHKVISLGGCIAQIFFIHIVGGVEMVLLIAMAFDRYVAICKPLHYLTIMSQRVHCVYIATWALASLTHSLFHLAFVVNLPFCGSNVLGS
;
A
#
# COMPACT_ATOMS: atom_id res chain seq x y z
N MET A 1 16.03 2.48 11.38
CA MET A 1 16.47 2.44 9.96
C MET A 1 16.48 1.05 9.27
N TYR A 2 17.44 0.13 9.49
CA TYR A 2 17.53 -1.12 8.67
C TYR A 2 16.29 -2.00 8.67
N PHE A 3 15.60 -2.09 9.81
CA PHE A 3 14.33 -2.78 9.91
C PHE A 3 13.27 -2.18 8.96
N LEU A 4 13.17 -0.85 8.87
CA LEU A 4 12.25 -0.17 7.95
C LEU A 4 12.57 -0.46 6.49
N LEU A 5 13.86 -0.42 6.12
CA LEU A 5 14.33 -0.76 4.77
C LEU A 5 13.97 -2.20 4.39
N ALA A 6 14.19 -3.17 5.28
CA ALA A 6 13.82 -4.56 5.02
C ALA A 6 12.30 -4.73 4.80
N ASN A 7 11.48 -4.03 5.57
CA ASN A 7 10.02 -4.02 5.38
C ASN A 7 9.63 -3.35 4.07
N LEU A 8 10.26 -2.22 3.71
CA LEU A 8 10.01 -1.53 2.44
C LEU A 8 10.35 -2.44 1.25
N SER A 9 11.53 -3.07 1.26
CA SER A 9 11.95 -3.98 0.20
C SER A 9 11.03 -5.20 0.08
N PHE A 10 10.52 -5.72 1.21
CA PHE A 10 9.54 -6.81 1.19
C PHE A 10 8.23 -6.40 0.54
N ILE A 11 7.75 -5.18 0.84
CA ILE A 11 6.53 -4.63 0.24
C ILE A 11 6.72 -4.38 -1.26
N ASP A 12 7.84 -3.81 -1.68
CA ASP A 12 8.17 -3.60 -3.09
C ASP A 12 8.21 -4.92 -3.86
N LEU A 13 8.85 -5.94 -3.30
CA LEU A 13 8.87 -7.29 -3.90
C LEU A 13 7.47 -7.87 -4.04
N GLY A 14 6.63 -7.73 -3.02
CA GLY A 14 5.23 -8.14 -3.06
C GLY A 14 4.43 -7.37 -4.12
N ALA A 15 4.60 -6.05 -4.18
CA ALA A 15 3.95 -5.18 -5.15
C ALA A 15 4.34 -5.57 -6.59
N CYS A 16 5.63 -5.71 -6.87
CA CYS A 16 6.15 -6.14 -8.16
C CYS A 16 5.62 -7.53 -8.53
N SER A 17 5.59 -8.47 -7.58
CA SER A 17 5.09 -9.83 -7.82
C SER A 17 3.59 -9.89 -8.10
N VAL A 18 2.79 -8.94 -7.62
CA VAL A 18 1.33 -8.89 -7.89
C VAL A 18 1.04 -8.13 -9.18
N VAL A 19 1.74 -7.02 -9.41
CA VAL A 19 1.52 -6.14 -10.57
C VAL A 19 2.08 -6.74 -11.86
N SER A 20 3.27 -7.34 -11.82
CA SER A 20 3.94 -7.88 -13.02
C SER A 20 3.16 -8.99 -13.73
N PRO A 21 2.70 -10.07 -13.07
CA PRO A 21 1.94 -11.11 -13.76
C PRO A 21 0.59 -10.59 -14.27
N LYS A 22 -0.03 -9.62 -13.58
CA LYS A 22 -1.26 -8.99 -14.05
C LYS A 22 -1.04 -8.14 -15.30
N MET A 23 0.00 -7.31 -15.33
CA MET A 23 0.38 -6.52 -16.51
C MET A 23 0.76 -7.40 -17.70
N ILE A 24 1.53 -8.47 -17.48
CA ILE A 24 1.93 -9.42 -18.52
C ILE A 24 0.70 -10.15 -19.06
N TYR A 25 -0.17 -10.66 -18.18
CA TYR A 25 -1.41 -11.33 -18.59
C TYR A 25 -2.34 -10.40 -19.39
N ASP A 26 -2.48 -9.14 -18.97
CA ASP A 26 -3.31 -8.15 -19.65
C ASP A 26 -2.71 -7.72 -21.01
N HIS A 27 -1.38 -7.81 -21.17
CA HIS A 27 -0.68 -7.53 -22.43
C HIS A 27 -0.86 -8.65 -23.47
N TYR A 28 -0.88 -9.92 -23.04
CA TYR A 28 -1.05 -11.06 -23.94
C TYR A 28 -2.52 -11.33 -24.33
N ARG A 29 -3.50 -10.77 -23.61
CA ARG A 29 -4.92 -10.86 -23.99
C ARG A 29 -5.28 -9.82 -25.05
N LYS A 30 -5.72 -10.28 -26.23
CA LYS A 30 -6.31 -9.44 -27.29
C LYS A 30 -7.59 -8.70 -26.87
N HIS A 31 -8.30 -9.18 -25.83
CA HIS A 31 -9.47 -8.53 -25.24
C HIS A 31 -9.23 -8.23 -23.76
N LYS A 32 -9.04 -6.95 -23.44
CA LYS A 32 -8.92 -6.39 -22.08
C LYS A 32 -10.28 -6.35 -21.40
N VAL A 33 -10.76 -7.50 -20.95
CA VAL A 33 -11.95 -7.56 -20.10
C VAL A 33 -11.53 -7.91 -18.69
N ILE A 34 -11.20 -6.88 -17.91
CA ILE A 34 -11.10 -7.00 -16.47
C ILE A 34 -12.53 -7.11 -15.93
N SER A 35 -12.81 -8.18 -15.18
CA SER A 35 -14.07 -8.28 -14.43
C SER A 35 -14.13 -7.13 -13.42
N LEU A 36 -15.33 -6.60 -13.18
CA LEU A 36 -15.57 -5.59 -12.14
C LEU A 36 -14.89 -5.96 -10.80
N GLY A 37 -15.03 -7.22 -10.37
CA GLY A 37 -14.38 -7.71 -9.14
C GLY A 37 -12.84 -7.71 -9.22
N GLY A 38 -12.27 -7.99 -10.40
CA GLY A 38 -10.83 -7.92 -10.64
C GLY A 38 -10.28 -6.49 -10.68
N CYS A 39 -11.08 -5.52 -11.11
CA CYS A 39 -10.77 -4.08 -11.05
C CYS A 39 -10.76 -3.61 -9.59
N ILE A 40 -11.84 -3.92 -8.87
CA ILE A 40 -12.02 -3.57 -7.47
C ILE A 40 -10.89 -4.13 -6.61
N ALA A 41 -10.56 -5.41 -6.77
CA ALA A 41 -9.45 -6.03 -6.05
C ALA A 41 -8.11 -5.34 -6.36
N GLN A 42 -7.86 -4.97 -7.63
CA GLN A 42 -6.62 -4.29 -8.01
C GLN A 42 -6.49 -2.90 -7.37
N ILE A 43 -7.55 -2.10 -7.43
CA ILE A 43 -7.58 -0.76 -6.81
C ILE A 43 -7.33 -0.89 -5.31
N PHE A 44 -7.98 -1.86 -4.65
CA PHE A 44 -7.81 -2.13 -3.23
C PHE A 44 -6.36 -2.50 -2.87
N PHE A 45 -5.76 -3.46 -3.59
CA PHE A 45 -4.37 -3.86 -3.34
C PHE A 45 -3.38 -2.73 -3.59
N ILE A 46 -3.55 -1.94 -4.67
CA ILE A 46 -2.67 -0.80 -4.97
C ILE A 46 -2.76 0.26 -3.86
N HIS A 47 -3.98 0.58 -3.38
CA HIS A 47 -4.15 1.57 -2.32
C HIS A 47 -3.55 1.12 -0.99
N ILE A 48 -3.70 -0.16 -0.62
CA ILE A 48 -3.08 -0.68 0.59
C ILE A 48 -1.56 -0.64 0.49
N VAL A 49 -1.00 -1.20 -0.59
CA VAL A 49 0.45 -1.28 -0.78
C VAL A 49 1.07 0.12 -0.81
N GLY A 50 0.52 1.03 -1.61
CA GLY A 50 1.00 2.40 -1.68
C GLY A 50 0.85 3.17 -0.37
N GLY A 51 -0.23 2.91 0.39
CA GLY A 51 -0.42 3.48 1.73
C GLY A 51 0.67 3.05 2.70
N VAL A 52 0.98 1.75 2.75
CA VAL A 52 2.03 1.22 3.64
C VAL A 52 3.42 1.70 3.21
N GLU A 53 3.69 1.75 1.91
CA GLU A 53 4.95 2.28 1.35
C GLU A 53 5.19 3.74 1.77
N MET A 54 4.19 4.62 1.58
CA MET A 54 4.28 6.02 1.97
C MET A 54 4.57 6.20 3.46
N VAL A 55 3.92 5.41 4.31
CA VAL A 55 4.16 5.47 5.77
C VAL A 55 5.58 5.03 6.12
N LEU A 56 6.09 3.96 5.50
CA LEU A 56 7.47 3.52 5.75
C LEU A 56 8.48 4.60 5.31
N LEU A 57 8.24 5.25 4.17
CA LEU A 57 9.07 6.36 3.70
C LEU A 57 9.04 7.55 4.67
N ILE A 58 7.87 7.94 5.16
CA ILE A 58 7.71 8.99 6.18
C ILE A 58 8.42 8.61 7.48
N ALA A 59 8.27 7.35 7.93
CA ALA A 59 8.94 6.86 9.13
C ALA A 59 10.47 6.90 9.00
N MET A 60 11.01 6.55 7.83
CA MET A 60 12.45 6.67 7.56
C MET A 60 12.93 8.12 7.53
N ALA A 61 12.15 9.02 6.93
CA ALA A 61 12.45 10.46 6.95
C ALA A 61 12.41 11.02 8.38
N PHE A 62 11.45 10.57 9.19
CA PHE A 62 11.35 10.94 10.60
C PHE A 62 12.50 10.37 11.46
N ASP A 63 12.89 9.11 11.25
CA ASP A 63 14.08 8.48 11.85
C ASP A 63 15.33 9.34 11.60
N ARG A 64 15.55 9.76 10.34
CA ARG A 64 16.67 10.66 9.97
C ARG A 64 16.55 12.04 10.63
N TYR A 65 15.36 12.62 10.66
CA TYR A 65 15.11 13.93 11.29
C TYR A 65 15.41 13.92 12.78
N VAL A 66 14.88 12.94 13.52
CA VAL A 66 15.09 12.83 14.98
C VAL A 66 16.56 12.54 15.31
N ALA A 67 17.24 11.72 14.49
CA ALA A 67 18.67 11.46 14.66
C ALA A 67 19.52 12.74 14.60
N ILE A 68 19.15 13.68 13.71
CA ILE A 68 19.87 14.96 13.55
C ILE A 68 19.46 15.96 14.63
N CYS A 69 18.16 16.15 14.85
CA CYS A 69 17.67 17.23 15.72
C CYS A 69 17.73 16.88 17.22
N LYS A 70 17.72 15.59 17.59
CA LYS A 70 17.62 15.13 18.99
C LYS A 70 18.44 13.85 19.25
N PRO A 71 19.78 13.85 19.07
CA PRO A 71 20.61 12.65 19.17
C PRO A 71 20.54 11.96 20.54
N LEU A 72 20.47 12.71 21.66
CA LEU A 72 20.38 12.10 23.01
C LEU A 72 19.04 11.40 23.28
N HIS A 73 17.95 11.83 22.65
CA HIS A 73 16.62 11.22 22.82
C HIS A 73 16.30 10.20 21.72
N TYR A 74 17.16 10.07 20.72
CA TYR A 74 16.94 9.18 19.58
C TYR A 74 16.71 7.73 20.03
N LEU A 75 17.53 7.20 20.94
CA LEU A 75 17.40 5.81 21.40
C LEU A 75 16.07 5.53 22.12
N THR A 76 15.52 6.52 22.82
CA THR A 76 14.23 6.39 23.52
C THR A 76 13.06 6.50 22.56
N ILE A 77 13.15 7.39 21.57
CA ILE A 77 12.10 7.64 20.57
C ILE A 77 12.07 6.53 19.50
N MET A 78 13.24 6.07 19.04
CA MET A 78 13.43 5.05 18.01
C MET A 78 13.58 3.64 18.61
N SER A 79 12.85 3.36 19.68
CA SER A 79 12.71 2.00 20.21
C SER A 79 11.94 1.11 19.23
N GLN A 80 12.32 -0.17 19.15
CA GLN A 80 11.65 -1.16 18.31
C GLN A 80 10.16 -1.31 18.65
N ARG A 81 9.76 -1.06 19.90
CA ARG A 81 8.34 -1.04 20.29
C ARG A 81 7.58 0.11 19.65
N VAL A 82 8.17 1.31 19.59
CA VAL A 82 7.53 2.49 18.98
C VAL A 82 7.36 2.28 17.48
N HIS A 83 8.36 1.70 16.81
CA HIS A 83 8.24 1.28 15.41
C HIS A 83 7.11 0.28 15.17
N CYS A 84 7.01 -0.78 15.99
CA CYS A 84 5.94 -1.77 15.83
C CYS A 84 4.56 -1.16 16.04
N VAL A 85 4.39 -0.32 17.07
CA VAL A 85 3.12 0.38 17.33
C VAL A 85 2.77 1.32 16.18
N TYR A 86 3.74 2.09 15.70
CA TYR A 86 3.55 3.00 14.57
C TYR A 86 3.14 2.24 13.30
N ILE A 87 3.87 1.19 12.93
CA ILE A 87 3.52 0.38 11.74
C ILE A 87 2.11 -0.22 11.90
N ALA A 88 1.74 -0.71 13.08
CA ALA A 88 0.43 -1.30 13.32
C ALA A 88 -0.71 -0.27 13.24
N THR A 89 -0.56 0.91 13.86
CA THR A 89 -1.60 1.96 13.81
C THR A 89 -1.79 2.49 12.39
N TRP A 90 -0.71 2.63 11.64
CA TRP A 90 -0.77 3.12 10.27
C TRP A 90 -1.22 2.07 9.27
N ALA A 91 -0.94 0.79 9.50
CA ALA A 91 -1.53 -0.31 8.73
C ALA A 91 -3.05 -0.33 8.91
N LEU A 92 -3.54 -0.15 10.14
CA LEU A 92 -4.97 -0.02 10.42
C LEU A 92 -5.59 1.20 9.72
N ALA A 93 -4.91 2.36 9.73
CA ALA A 93 -5.37 3.56 9.03
C ALA A 93 -5.39 3.40 7.50
N SER A 94 -4.39 2.72 6.93
CA SER A 94 -4.33 2.42 5.49
C SER A 94 -5.43 1.43 5.08
N LEU A 95 -5.75 0.47 5.96
CA LEU A 95 -6.85 -0.46 5.79
C LEU A 95 -8.19 0.27 5.80
N THR A 96 -8.45 1.15 6.77
CA THR A 96 -9.70 1.91 6.82
C THR A 96 -9.86 2.86 5.63
N HIS A 97 -8.79 3.53 5.20
CA HIS A 97 -8.80 4.36 3.99
C HIS A 97 -9.14 3.53 2.75
N SER A 98 -8.55 2.35 2.61
CA SER A 98 -8.82 1.45 1.48
C SER A 98 -10.24 0.88 1.51
N LEU A 99 -10.77 0.56 2.69
CA LEU A 99 -12.17 0.15 2.87
C LEU A 99 -13.15 1.28 2.53
N PHE A 100 -12.84 2.52 2.92
CA PHE A 100 -13.66 3.68 2.56
C PHE A 100 -13.67 3.90 1.06
N HIS A 101 -12.51 3.84 0.41
CA HIS A 101 -12.39 3.95 -1.04
C HIS A 101 -13.14 2.80 -1.76
N LEU A 102 -13.05 1.58 -1.23
CA LEU A 102 -13.80 0.42 -1.71
C LEU A 102 -15.31 0.62 -1.59
N ALA A 103 -15.79 1.08 -0.43
CA ALA A 103 -17.20 1.36 -0.21
C ALA A 103 -17.69 2.44 -1.20
N PHE A 104 -16.90 3.48 -1.44
CA PHE A 104 -17.23 4.51 -2.42
C PHE A 104 -17.29 3.96 -3.86
N VAL A 105 -16.32 3.11 -4.25
CA VAL A 105 -16.28 2.45 -5.56
C VAL A 105 -17.45 1.49 -5.75
N VAL A 106 -17.85 0.74 -4.72
CA VAL A 106 -19.00 -0.18 -4.79
C VAL A 106 -20.33 0.56 -4.84
N ASN A 107 -20.42 1.74 -4.21
CA ASN A 107 -21.62 2.58 -4.24
C ASN A 107 -21.78 3.41 -5.54
N LEU A 108 -20.81 3.38 -6.45
CA LEU A 108 -20.95 3.98 -7.77
C LEU A 108 -21.91 3.11 -8.62
N PRO A 109 -23.00 3.67 -9.18
CA PRO A 109 -23.93 2.91 -9.99
C PRO A 109 -23.27 2.53 -11.32
N PHE A 110 -22.77 1.31 -11.42
CA PHE A 110 -22.32 0.75 -12.69
C PHE A 110 -23.54 0.44 -13.56
N CYS A 111 -23.70 1.17 -14.66
CA CYS A 111 -24.78 0.97 -15.62
C CYS A 111 -24.36 -0.08 -16.65
N GLY A 112 -25.02 -1.25 -16.67
CA GLY A 112 -24.80 -2.31 -17.66
C GLY A 112 -23.84 -3.43 -17.24
N SER A 113 -23.73 -4.47 -18.09
CA SER A 113 -22.96 -5.71 -17.90
C SER A 113 -21.67 -5.46 -17.12
N ASN A 114 -21.41 -6.25 -16.06
CA ASN A 114 -20.28 -6.17 -15.11
C ASN A 114 -18.88 -6.43 -15.76
N VAL A 115 -18.70 -5.99 -17.00
CA VAL A 115 -17.55 -6.14 -17.89
C VAL A 115 -17.10 -4.74 -18.27
N LEU A 116 -15.99 -4.28 -17.69
CA LEU A 116 -15.32 -3.06 -18.12
C LEU A 116 -14.46 -3.42 -19.34
N GLY A 117 -15.01 -3.20 -20.54
CA GLY A 117 -14.33 -3.41 -21.82
C GLY A 117 -15.29 -3.34 -23.00
N SER A 118 -15.32 -2.19 -23.67
CA SER A 118 -15.61 -2.09 -25.10
C SER A 118 -14.30 -1.88 -25.83
#